data_AF-A0A7Y4X581-F1
#
_entry.id   AF-A0A7Y4X581-F1
#
_cell.length_a   1.000
_cell.length_b   1.000
_cell.length_c   1.000
_cell.angle_alpha   90.00
_cell.angle_beta   90.00
_cell.angle_gamma   90.00
#
_symmetry.space_group_name_H-M   'P 1'
#
loop_
_entity.id
_entity.type
_entity.pdbx_description
1 polymer ?
#
loop_
_entity_poly.entity_id
_entity_poly.type
_entity_poly.pdbx_seq_one_letter_code
_entity_poly.pdbx_strand_id
1 'polypeptide(L)'
;ALDLTTSTGRALAGLLAVFAEFERDILRERVKAGIAQARREGRPHGRPPTARRKSKQIKRLYARGVSKSAIARKLHIGRTSVRRILTE
;
A
#
# COMPACT_ATOMS: atom_id res chain seq x y z
N ALA A 1 18.57 -16.27 31.83
CA ALA A 1 17.34 -15.50 31.51
C ALA A 1 17.43 -14.15 32.23
N LEU A 2 16.94 -13.06 31.63
CA LEU A 2 16.90 -11.75 32.29
C LEU A 2 15.83 -11.76 33.38
N ASP A 3 16.22 -11.60 34.65
CA ASP A 3 15.29 -11.58 35.78
C ASP A 3 14.72 -10.17 36.01
N LEU A 4 13.48 -9.97 35.56
CA LEU A 4 12.76 -8.70 35.66
C LEU A 4 12.23 -8.38 37.06
N THR A 5 12.38 -9.30 38.02
CA THR A 5 11.98 -9.04 39.42
C THR A 5 13.00 -8.16 40.16
N THR A 6 14.24 -8.13 39.68
CA THR A 6 15.32 -7.28 40.22
C THR A 6 15.26 -5.85 39.66
N SER A 7 15.74 -4.87 40.45
CA SER A 7 15.87 -3.47 39.99
C SER A 7 16.78 -3.36 38.77
N THR A 8 17.91 -4.07 38.77
CA THR A 8 18.85 -4.13 37.66
C THR A 8 18.24 -4.75 36.40
N GLY A 9 17.47 -5.84 36.53
CA GLY A 9 16.82 -6.48 35.39
C GLY A 9 15.75 -5.61 34.74
N ARG A 10 14.97 -4.85 35.54
CA ARG A 10 14.02 -3.86 35.00
C ARG A 10 14.72 -2.72 34.25
N ALA A 11 15.83 -2.21 34.80
CA ALA A 11 16.61 -1.17 34.14
C ALA A 11 17.18 -1.64 32.80
N LEU A 12 17.73 -2.86 32.75
CA LEU A 12 18.24 -3.46 31.52
C LEU A 12 17.14 -3.65 30.47
N ALA A 13 15.96 -4.11 30.89
CA ALA A 13 14.82 -4.29 29.99
C ALA A 13 14.35 -2.95 29.39
N GLY A 14 14.32 -1.88 30.20
CA GLY A 14 14.01 -0.53 29.71
C GLY A 14 15.01 -0.04 28.67
N LEU A 15 16.31 -0.25 28.92
CA LEU A 15 17.36 0.10 27.96
C LEU A 15 17.21 -0.67 26.65
N LEU A 16 16.93 -1.98 26.72
CA LEU A 16 16.69 -2.81 25.54
C LEU A 16 15.46 -2.37 24.74
N ALA A 17 14.41 -1.92 25.42
CA ALA A 17 13.22 -1.36 24.77
C ALA A 17 13.56 -0.08 23.98
N VAL A 18 14.35 0.82 24.57
CA VAL A 18 14.83 2.04 23.90
C VAL A 18 15.67 1.70 22.67
N PHE A 19 16.57 0.72 22.77
CA PHE A 19 17.35 0.25 21.62
C PHE A 19 16.46 -0.35 20.52
N ALA A 20 15.47 -1.14 20.88
CA ALA A 20 14.55 -1.72 19.91
C ALA A 20 13.74 -0.64 19.15
N GLU A 21 13.34 0.43 19.84
CA GLU A 21 12.68 1.58 19.20
C GLU A 21 13.63 2.32 18.26
N PHE A 22 14.85 2.60 18.71
CA PHE A 22 15.88 3.26 17.91
C PHE A 22 16.20 2.49 16.61
N GLU A 23 16.42 1.17 16.70
CA GLU A 23 16.68 0.33 15.53
C GLU A 23 15.49 0.34 14.56
N ARG A 24 14.26 0.31 15.09
CA ARG A 24 13.04 0.36 14.29
C ARG A 24 12.92 1.67 13.52
N ASP A 25 13.33 2.79 14.11
CA ASP A 25 13.31 4.09 13.46
C ASP A 25 14.35 4.19 12.34
N ILE A 26 15.58 3.71 12.58
CA ILE A 26 16.61 3.62 11.53
C ILE A 26 16.11 2.78 10.35
N LEU A 27 15.48 1.63 10.61
CA LEU A 27 14.92 0.79 9.56
C LEU A 27 13.83 1.52 8.77
N ARG A 28 12.93 2.23 9.45
CA ARG A 28 11.88 3.02 8.78
C ARG A 28 12.46 4.11 7.90
N GLU A 29 13.47 4.83 8.36
CA GLU A 29 14.14 5.88 7.59
C GLU A 29 14.77 5.32 6.32
N ARG A 30 15.51 4.20 6.42
CA ARG A 30 16.10 3.52 5.26
C ARG A 30 15.04 3.07 4.26
N VAL A 31 13.94 2.47 4.74
CA VAL A 31 12.83 2.05 3.87
C VAL A 31 12.21 3.24 3.16
N LYS A 32 11.95 4.35 3.87
CA LYS A 32 11.41 5.58 3.27
C LYS A 32 12.36 6.15 2.21
N ALA A 33 13.67 6.19 2.49
CA ALA A 33 14.68 6.64 1.54
C ALA A 33 14.71 5.78 0.28
N GLY A 34 14.66 4.44 0.44
CA GLY A 34 14.60 3.50 -0.68
C GLY A 34 13.33 3.65 -1.52
N ILE A 35 12.16 3.81 -0.89
CA ILE A 35 10.89 4.08 -1.59
C ILE A 35 10.96 5.42 -2.33
N ALA A 36 11.53 6.46 -1.73
CA ALA A 36 11.70 7.76 -2.38
C ALA A 36 12.60 7.66 -3.61
N GLN A 37 13.71 6.93 -3.52
CA GLN A 37 14.57 6.67 -4.67
C GLN A 37 13.85 5.87 -5.77
N ALA A 38 13.18 4.76 -5.43
CA ALA A 38 12.42 3.98 -6.39
C ALA A 38 11.34 4.81 -7.11
N ARG A 39 10.68 5.73 -6.39
CA ARG A 39 9.73 6.69 -6.97
C ARG A 39 10.40 7.66 -7.95
N ARG A 40 11.60 8.18 -7.63
CA ARG A 40 12.38 9.04 -8.55
C ARG A 40 12.80 8.30 -9.82
N GLU A 41 13.13 7.02 -9.71
CA GLU A 41 13.41 6.14 -10.85
C GLU A 41 12.15 5.75 -11.65
N GLY A 42 10.96 6.19 -11.24
CA GLY A 42 9.71 5.89 -11.91
C GLY A 42 9.20 4.46 -11.68
N ARG A 43 9.77 3.72 -10.72
CA ARG A 43 9.29 2.37 -10.39
C ARG A 43 7.88 2.46 -9.78
N PRO A 44 6.92 1.64 -10.25
CA PRO A 44 5.58 1.64 -9.70
C PRO A 44 5.61 1.18 -8.24
N HIS A 45 4.91 1.90 -7.38
CA HIS A 45 4.78 1.56 -5.96
C HIS A 45 3.31 1.29 -5.59
N GLY A 46 3.08 0.37 -4.66
CA GLY A 46 1.74 -0.02 -4.20
C GLY A 46 1.04 -1.04 -5.09
N ARG A 47 -0.28 -1.19 -4.90
CA ARG A 47 -1.08 -2.20 -5.60
C ARG A 47 -1.12 -1.92 -7.10
N PRO A 48 -0.84 -2.91 -7.97
CA PRO A 48 -0.95 -2.75 -9.42
C PRO A 48 -2.34 -2.25 -9.82
N PRO A 49 -2.44 -1.25 -10.72
CA PRO A 49 -3.70 -0.61 -11.07
C PRO A 49 -4.50 -1.43 -12.10
N THR A 50 -4.86 -2.67 -11.74
CA THR A 50 -5.48 -3.67 -12.65
C THR A 50 -6.76 -3.17 -13.32
N ALA A 51 -7.62 -2.44 -12.59
CA ALA A 51 -8.85 -1.87 -13.15
C ALA A 51 -8.57 -0.66 -14.07
N ARG A 52 -7.66 0.25 -13.68
CA ARG A 52 -7.31 1.42 -14.52
C ARG A 52 -6.62 1.00 -15.83
N ARG A 53 -5.91 -0.13 -15.87
CA ARG A 53 -5.37 -0.71 -17.12
C ARG A 53 -6.47 -1.00 -18.15
N LYS A 54 -7.71 -1.27 -17.71
CA LYS A 54 -8.88 -1.52 -18.58
C LYS A 54 -9.70 -0.26 -18.89
N SER A 55 -9.21 0.94 -18.53
CA SER A 55 -9.95 2.21 -18.68
C SER A 55 -10.45 2.47 -20.10
N LYS A 56 -9.61 2.23 -21.12
CA LYS A 56 -9.99 2.38 -22.54
C LYS A 56 -11.17 1.48 -22.92
N GLN A 57 -11.18 0.23 -22.45
CA GLN A 57 -12.28 -0.71 -22.70
C GLN A 57 -13.55 -0.29 -21.98
N ILE A 58 -13.44 0.18 -20.74
CA ILE A 58 -14.57 0.70 -19.94
C ILE A 58 -15.22 1.89 -20.66
N LYS A 59 -14.43 2.90 -21.05
CA LYS A 59 -14.92 4.09 -21.75
C LYS A 59 -15.57 3.74 -23.09
N ARG A 60 -14.99 2.81 -23.85
CA ARG A 60 -15.56 2.31 -25.12
C ARG A 60 -16.90 1.60 -24.93
N LEU A 61 -17.02 0.71 -23.94
CA LEU A 61 -18.27 0.00 -23.68
C LEU A 61 -19.36 0.94 -23.17
N TYR A 62 -18.98 1.92 -22.35
CA TYR A 62 -19.91 2.94 -21.87
C TYR A 62 -20.44 3.82 -23.00
N ALA A 63 -19.57 4.25 -23.94
CA ALA A 63 -19.97 5.01 -25.12
C ALA A 63 -20.92 4.23 -26.04
N ARG A 64 -20.89 2.89 -26.00
CA ARG A 64 -21.84 2.01 -26.72
C ARG A 64 -23.16 1.80 -25.97
N GLY A 65 -23.41 2.51 -24.86
CA GLY A 65 -24.64 2.41 -24.07
C GLY A 65 -24.68 1.22 -23.11
N VAL A 66 -23.59 0.47 -22.92
CA VAL A 66 -23.57 -0.67 -21.99
C VAL A 66 -23.65 -0.18 -20.55
N SER A 67 -24.55 -0.78 -19.75
CA SER A 67 -24.73 -0.39 -18.34
C SER A 67 -23.46 -0.67 -17.51
N LYS A 68 -23.21 0.18 -16.50
CA LYS A 68 -22.04 0.09 -15.62
C LYS A 68 -21.91 -1.30 -14.95
N SER A 69 -23.03 -1.91 -14.57
CA SER A 69 -23.08 -3.26 -13.99
C SER A 69 -22.71 -4.34 -15.01
N ALA A 70 -23.15 -4.22 -16.27
CA ALA A 70 -22.78 -5.15 -17.32
C ALA A 70 -21.29 -5.04 -17.69
N ILE A 71 -20.73 -3.83 -17.72
CA ILE A 71 -19.29 -3.60 -17.91
C ILE A 71 -18.48 -4.26 -16.79
N ALA A 72 -18.90 -4.10 -15.54
CA ALA A 72 -18.24 -4.68 -14.38
C ALA A 72 -18.14 -6.21 -14.47
N ARG A 73 -19.26 -6.87 -14.82
CA ARG A 73 -19.30 -8.33 -15.04
C ARG A 73 -18.42 -8.75 -16.21
N LYS A 74 -18.56 -8.09 -17.36
CA LYS A 74 -17.83 -8.42 -18.59
C LYS A 74 -16.31 -8.30 -18.45
N LEU A 75 -15.85 -7.32 -17.67
CA LEU A 75 -14.42 -7.05 -17.48
C LEU A 75 -13.86 -7.66 -16.19
N HIS A 76 -14.68 -8.37 -15.41
CA HIS A 76 -14.33 -8.94 -14.10
C HIS A 76 -13.69 -7.90 -13.16
N ILE A 77 -14.34 -6.76 -13.03
CA ILE A 77 -13.91 -5.67 -12.14
C ILE A 77 -15.06 -5.22 -11.25
N GLY A 78 -14.73 -4.69 -10.06
CA GLY A 78 -15.76 -4.17 -9.15
C GLY A 78 -16.53 -2.99 -9.77
N ARG A 79 -17.84 -2.95 -9.53
CA ARG A 79 -18.73 -1.88 -10.04
C ARG A 79 -18.30 -0.48 -9.60
N THR A 80 -17.74 -0.36 -8.39
CA THR A 80 -17.15 0.89 -7.85
C THR A 80 -15.94 1.34 -8.67
N SER A 81 -15.11 0.41 -9.15
CA SER A 81 -13.97 0.74 -10.01
C SER A 81 -14.41 1.24 -11.38
N VAL A 82 -15.45 0.63 -11.97
CA VAL A 82 -16.05 1.14 -13.22
C VAL A 82 -16.56 2.56 -13.04
N ARG A 83 -17.34 2.82 -11.98
CA ARG A 83 -17.85 4.15 -11.67
C ARG A 83 -16.70 5.15 -11.50
N ARG A 84 -15.70 4.83 -10.68
CA ARG A 84 -14.54 5.71 -10.44
C ARG A 84 -13.83 6.08 -11.75
N ILE A 85 -13.58 5.11 -12.62
CA ILE A 85 -12.87 5.33 -13.90
C ILE A 85 -13.69 6.16 -14.90
N LEU A 86 -15.01 6.20 -14.76
CA LEU A 86 -15.89 7.05 -15.59
C LEU A 86 -16.09 8.45 -15.03
N THR A 87 -15.82 8.65 -13.73
CA THR A 87 -15.89 9.97 -13.07
C THR A 87 -14.53 10.68 -13.07
N GLU A 88 -13.43 9.92 -13.09
CA GLU A 88 -12.06 10.40 -13.37
C GLU A 88 -11.85 10.76 -14.85
#